data_AF-A0ABC8ULK2-F1
#
_entry.id   AF-A0ABC8ULK2-F1
#
_cell.length_a   1.000
_cell.length_b   1.000
_cell.length_c   1.000
_cell.angle_alpha   90.00
_cell.angle_beta   90.00
_cell.angle_gamma   90.00
#
_symmetry.space_group_name_H-M   'P 1'
#
loop_
_entity.id
_entity.type
_entity.pdbx_description
1 polymer ?
#
loop_
_entity_poly.entity_id
_entity_poly.type
_entity_poly.pdbx_seq_one_letter_code
_entity_poly.pdbx_strand_id
1 'polypeptide(L)'
;MYPLAPIHLLLLLISLSKFILTVIFIPWSIQQQFRKQGIRCPSYRPIFGNSKDIMRQYREAESKSIPFNHDTIHRVAPPYCNWSPLYGKTFLVWFGTKPRLTTAEPDLIKEGWVPEVVARSLKMLEKWEQERGGRDEFEVEVNKDLYNLSAEILSRTAFGSSFEEGKLIFELQEQQMNLAYQAMRSVYIPGFRFLPTKKNRTRWRLETEIRDSKDAN
;
A
#
# COMPACT_ATOMS: atom_id res chain seq x y z
N MET A 1 32.70 -32.02 -31.98
CA MET A 1 32.03 -30.69 -32.05
C MET A 1 30.67 -30.71 -31.33
N TYR A 2 30.56 -31.22 -30.09
CA TYR A 2 29.27 -31.33 -29.33
C TYR A 2 29.35 -31.35 -27.76
N PRO A 3 30.24 -30.61 -27.05
CA PRO A 3 30.22 -30.64 -25.57
C PRO A 3 29.20 -29.69 -24.90
N LEU A 4 28.63 -28.72 -25.62
CA LEU A 4 27.79 -27.67 -25.01
C LEU A 4 26.29 -28.01 -24.95
N ALA A 5 25.80 -28.92 -25.80
CA ALA A 5 24.39 -29.32 -25.85
C ALA A 5 23.82 -29.85 -24.51
N PRO A 6 24.48 -30.77 -23.77
CA PRO A 6 23.96 -31.25 -22.49
C PRO A 6 23.91 -30.16 -21.42
N ILE A 7 24.84 -29.19 -21.46
CA ILE A 7 24.86 -28.05 -20.53
C ILE A 7 23.67 -27.13 -20.80
N HIS A 8 23.38 -26.80 -22.06
CA HIS A 8 22.23 -25.99 -22.42
C HIS A 8 20.90 -26.67 -22.05
N LEU A 9 20.80 -27.99 -22.25
CA LEU A 9 19.62 -28.77 -21.85
C LEU A 9 19.43 -28.75 -20.33
N LEU A 10 20.50 -28.96 -19.56
CA LEU A 10 20.44 -28.89 -18.10
C LEU A 10 20.02 -27.50 -17.60
N LEU A 11 20.59 -26.43 -18.16
CA LEU A 11 20.21 -25.05 -17.83
C LEU A 11 18.74 -24.77 -18.17
N LEU A 12 18.24 -25.29 -19.29
CA LEU A 12 16.84 -25.18 -19.68
C LEU A 12 15.93 -25.88 -18.68
N LEU A 13 16.27 -27.11 -18.25
CA LEU A 13 15.50 -27.86 -17.27
C LEU A 13 15.49 -27.17 -15.89
N ILE A 14 16.62 -26.59 -15.46
CA ILE A 14 16.70 -25.81 -14.23
C ILE A 14 15.85 -24.54 -14.35
N SER A 15 15.89 -23.85 -15.50
CA SER A 15 15.06 -22.66 -15.73
C SER A 15 13.57 -22.99 -15.73
N LEU A 16 13.18 -24.07 -16.40
CA LEU A 16 11.80 -24.53 -16.48
C LEU A 16 11.26 -24.99 -15.12
N SER A 17 12.06 -25.74 -14.35
CA SER A 17 11.67 -26.16 -13.00
C SER A 17 11.52 -24.97 -12.05
N LYS A 18 12.43 -24.00 -12.09
CA LYS A 18 12.30 -22.73 -11.35
C LYS A 18 11.06 -21.95 -11.77
N PHE A 19 10.75 -21.93 -13.07
CA PHE A 19 9.55 -21.28 -13.60
C PHE A 19 8.28 -21.94 -13.08
N ILE A 20 8.16 -23.27 -13.18
CA ILE A 20 7.00 -24.02 -12.67
C ILE A 20 6.84 -23.82 -11.15
N LEU A 21 7.93 -23.93 -10.40
CA LEU A 21 7.93 -23.72 -8.96
C LEU A 21 7.41 -22.32 -8.60
N THR A 22 7.96 -21.28 -9.24
CA THR A 22 7.70 -19.88 -8.88
C THR A 22 6.36 -19.36 -9.40
N VAL A 23 5.95 -19.78 -10.60
CA VAL A 23 4.77 -19.23 -11.29
C VAL A 23 3.52 -20.06 -11.00
N ILE A 24 3.67 -21.35 -10.69
CA ILE A 24 2.53 -22.27 -10.53
C ILE A 24 2.47 -22.79 -9.09
N PHE A 25 3.50 -23.51 -8.63
CA PHE A 25 3.42 -24.26 -7.36
C PHE A 25 3.34 -23.35 -6.13
N ILE A 26 4.22 -22.34 -6.03
CA ILE A 26 4.25 -21.41 -4.90
C ILE A 26 2.93 -20.63 -4.78
N PRO A 27 2.42 -19.98 -5.85
CA PRO A 27 1.12 -19.28 -5.78
C PRO A 27 -0.03 -20.20 -5.39
N TRP A 28 -0.08 -21.41 -5.96
CA TRP A 28 -1.09 -22.40 -5.61
C TRP A 28 -1.01 -22.79 -4.13
N SER A 29 0.18 -23.11 -3.62
CA SER A 29 0.39 -23.51 -2.22
C SER A 29 -0.06 -22.42 -1.25
N ILE A 30 0.37 -21.17 -1.47
CA ILE A 30 -0.03 -20.01 -0.68
C ILE A 30 -1.55 -19.84 -0.73
N GLN A 31 -2.16 -19.92 -1.91
CA GLN A 31 -3.61 -19.80 -2.05
C GLN A 31 -4.35 -20.86 -1.22
N GLN A 32 -3.86 -22.10 -1.20
CA GLN A 32 -4.48 -23.15 -0.39
C GLN A 32 -4.29 -22.93 1.10
N GLN A 33 -3.13 -22.41 1.53
CA GLN A 33 -2.89 -22.07 2.93
C GLN A 33 -3.86 -21.00 3.43
N PHE A 34 -4.04 -19.90 2.67
CA PHE A 34 -5.00 -18.85 3.02
C PHE A 34 -6.45 -19.33 2.97
N ARG A 35 -6.80 -20.20 2.01
CA ARG A 35 -8.13 -20.83 1.97
C ARG A 35 -8.43 -21.65 3.22
N LYS A 36 -7.45 -22.37 3.77
CA LYS A 36 -7.60 -23.10 5.04
C LYS A 36 -7.87 -22.17 6.22
N GLN A 37 -7.41 -20.92 6.15
CA GLN A 37 -7.67 -19.87 7.15
C GLN A 37 -9.01 -19.13 6.89
N GLY A 38 -9.82 -19.59 5.94
CA GLY A 38 -11.09 -18.95 5.58
C GLY A 38 -10.94 -17.72 4.67
N ILE A 39 -9.72 -17.34 4.30
CA ILE A 39 -9.45 -16.17 3.46
C ILE A 39 -9.65 -16.54 1.99
N ARG A 40 -10.65 -15.93 1.36
CA ARG A 40 -10.96 -16.11 -0.06
C ARG A 40 -10.17 -15.14 -0.93
N CYS A 41 -10.14 -15.41 -2.24
CA CYS A 41 -9.43 -14.57 -3.18
C CYS A 41 -9.99 -14.68 -4.61
N PRO A 42 -9.85 -13.63 -5.43
CA PRO A 42 -9.93 -13.77 -6.88
C PRO A 42 -8.92 -14.81 -7.39
N SER A 43 -9.31 -15.51 -8.45
CA SER A 43 -8.49 -16.56 -9.07
C SER A 43 -7.14 -16.00 -9.55
N TYR A 44 -6.04 -16.67 -9.17
CA TYR A 44 -4.70 -16.35 -9.65
C TYR A 44 -4.55 -16.64 -11.16
N ARG A 45 -3.93 -15.73 -11.91
CA ARG A 45 -3.57 -15.93 -13.31
C ARG A 45 -2.04 -15.99 -13.43
N PRO A 46 -1.45 -17.05 -14.03
CA PRO A 46 -0.01 -17.17 -14.17
C PRO A 46 0.63 -15.91 -14.74
N ILE A 47 1.80 -15.57 -14.20
CA ILE A 47 2.63 -14.41 -14.61
C ILE A 47 2.05 -13.05 -14.21
N PHE A 48 0.77 -12.79 -14.46
CA PHE A 48 0.16 -11.47 -14.30
C PHE A 48 -0.59 -11.27 -12.98
N GLY A 49 -1.01 -12.35 -12.33
CA GLY A 49 -1.92 -12.31 -11.19
C GLY A 49 -3.23 -11.61 -11.57
N ASN A 50 -3.70 -10.73 -10.70
CA ASN A 50 -4.93 -9.96 -10.91
C ASN A 50 -4.68 -8.55 -11.49
N SER A 51 -3.44 -8.21 -11.85
CA SER A 51 -3.07 -6.85 -12.28
C SER A 51 -3.93 -6.30 -13.44
N LYS A 52 -4.30 -7.15 -14.41
CA LYS A 52 -5.19 -6.75 -15.51
C LYS A 52 -6.60 -6.41 -15.05
N ASP A 53 -7.18 -7.19 -14.13
CA ASP A 53 -8.52 -6.92 -13.59
C ASP A 53 -8.52 -5.67 -12.70
N ILE A 54 -7.45 -5.46 -11.93
CA ILE A 54 -7.26 -4.26 -11.09
C ILE A 54 -7.18 -3.01 -11.98
N MET A 55 -6.32 -3.04 -13.01
CA MET A 55 -6.19 -1.94 -13.96
C MET A 55 -7.52 -1.62 -14.66
N ARG A 56 -8.27 -2.65 -15.07
CA ARG A 56 -9.60 -2.45 -15.68
C ARG A 56 -10.55 -1.72 -14.72
N GLN A 57 -10.63 -2.15 -13.47
CA GLN A 57 -11.51 -1.52 -12.47
C GLN A 57 -11.13 -0.06 -12.19
N TYR A 58 -9.83 0.26 -12.13
CA TYR A 58 -9.39 1.65 -12.02
C TYR A 58 -9.80 2.50 -13.24
N ARG A 59 -9.62 1.97 -14.46
CA ARG A 59 -10.05 2.68 -15.69
C ARG A 59 -11.56 2.91 -15.73
N GLU A 60 -12.35 1.91 -15.33
CA GLU A 60 -13.81 2.03 -15.24
C GLU A 60 -14.23 3.10 -14.22
N ALA A 61 -13.60 3.12 -13.04
CA ALA A 61 -13.87 4.15 -12.03
C ALA A 61 -13.48 5.56 -12.49
N GLU A 62 -12.47 5.67 -13.35
CA GLU A 62 -11.98 6.94 -13.91
C GLU A 62 -12.79 7.46 -15.09
N SER A 63 -13.43 6.56 -15.82
CA SER A 63 -14.38 6.93 -16.88
C SER A 63 -15.64 7.60 -16.35
N LYS A 64 -15.91 7.47 -15.05
CA LYS A 64 -17.08 8.03 -14.37
C LYS A 64 -16.72 9.36 -13.74
N SER A 65 -17.66 10.31 -13.75
CA SER A 65 -17.52 11.58 -13.04
C SER A 65 -17.39 11.33 -11.52
N ILE A 66 -16.58 12.14 -10.85
CA ILE A 66 -16.48 12.09 -9.39
C ILE A 66 -17.70 12.80 -8.81
N PRO A 67 -18.53 12.11 -8.00
CA PRO A 67 -19.67 12.75 -7.35
C PRO A 67 -19.19 13.75 -6.29
N PHE A 68 -19.92 14.85 -6.12
CA PHE A 68 -19.68 15.81 -5.04
C PHE A 68 -20.32 15.31 -3.73
N ASN A 69 -19.82 14.19 -3.22
CA ASN A 69 -20.23 13.61 -1.94
C ASN A 69 -19.04 12.94 -1.25
N HIS A 70 -19.25 12.45 -0.03
CA HIS A 70 -18.19 11.76 0.73
C HIS A 70 -18.01 10.28 0.34
N ASP A 71 -18.85 9.74 -0.56
CA ASP A 71 -18.75 8.36 -1.03
C ASP A 71 -17.76 8.24 -2.19
N THR A 72 -16.48 8.42 -1.86
CA THR A 72 -15.37 8.40 -2.82
C THR A 72 -14.62 7.07 -2.84
N ILE A 73 -14.99 6.11 -1.99
CA ILE A 73 -14.27 4.84 -1.84
C ILE A 73 -14.25 4.04 -3.15
N HIS A 74 -15.35 4.10 -3.92
CA HIS A 74 -15.46 3.49 -5.24
C HIS A 74 -14.48 4.06 -6.26
N ARG A 75 -13.97 5.28 -6.02
CA ARG A 75 -12.98 5.97 -6.86
C ARG A 75 -11.55 5.69 -6.42
N VAL A 76 -11.31 5.65 -5.11
CA VAL A 76 -9.97 5.51 -4.51
C VAL A 76 -9.54 4.03 -4.46
N ALA A 77 -10.44 3.15 -4.05
CA ALA A 77 -10.20 1.71 -3.95
C ALA A 77 -11.28 0.87 -4.65
N PRO A 78 -11.48 1.04 -5.99
CA PRO A 78 -12.45 0.24 -6.75
C PRO A 78 -12.29 -1.28 -6.56
N PRO A 79 -11.07 -1.86 -6.61
CA PRO A 79 -10.88 -3.30 -6.38
C PRO A 79 -11.42 -3.78 -5.05
N TYR A 80 -11.29 -2.97 -3.99
CA TYR A 80 -11.81 -3.33 -2.68
C TYR A 80 -13.34 -3.36 -2.69
N CYS A 81 -13.98 -2.32 -3.24
CA CYS A 81 -15.43 -2.20 -3.27
C CYS A 81 -16.10 -3.32 -4.07
N ASN A 82 -15.47 -3.77 -5.15
CA ASN A 82 -16.02 -4.81 -6.01
C ASN A 82 -15.77 -6.24 -5.49
N TRP A 83 -14.68 -6.44 -4.74
CA TRP A 83 -14.26 -7.77 -4.28
C TRP A 83 -14.64 -8.08 -2.84
N SER A 84 -14.79 -7.06 -1.98
CA SER A 84 -15.22 -7.28 -0.60
C SER A 84 -16.59 -7.97 -0.47
N PRO A 85 -17.60 -7.70 -1.33
CA PRO A 85 -18.87 -8.44 -1.27
C PRO A 85 -18.74 -9.91 -1.68
N LEU A 86 -17.72 -10.26 -2.47
CA LEU A 86 -17.52 -11.60 -3.03
C LEU A 86 -16.63 -12.48 -2.13
N TYR A 87 -15.62 -11.87 -1.52
CA TYR A 87 -14.56 -12.59 -0.81
C TYR A 87 -14.47 -12.26 0.67
N GLY A 88 -15.26 -11.30 1.16
CA GLY A 88 -15.25 -10.80 2.54
C GLY A 88 -14.38 -9.56 2.72
N LYS A 89 -14.32 -9.03 3.95
CA LYS A 89 -13.57 -7.81 4.27
C LYS A 89 -12.05 -7.96 4.17
N THR A 90 -11.57 -9.20 4.26
CA THR A 90 -10.15 -9.58 4.18
C THR A 90 -9.98 -10.64 3.09
N PHE A 91 -9.19 -10.33 2.06
CA PHE A 91 -8.97 -11.21 0.91
C PHE A 91 -7.57 -11.04 0.31
N LEU A 92 -7.11 -12.06 -0.41
CA LEU A 92 -5.80 -12.08 -1.05
C LEU A 92 -5.87 -11.53 -2.49
N VAL A 93 -4.87 -10.73 -2.91
CA VAL A 93 -4.75 -10.21 -4.28
C VAL A 93 -3.36 -10.52 -4.82
N TRP A 94 -3.27 -10.87 -6.11
CA TRP A 94 -2.01 -11.23 -6.76
C TRP A 94 -1.46 -10.13 -7.66
N PHE A 95 -0.21 -9.73 -7.42
CA PHE A 95 0.57 -8.83 -8.30
C PHE A 95 1.70 -9.62 -8.94
N GLY A 96 1.44 -10.14 -10.15
CA GLY A 96 2.26 -11.23 -10.69
C GLY A 96 2.21 -12.43 -9.75
N THR A 97 3.36 -13.03 -9.43
CA THR A 97 3.46 -14.16 -8.49
C THR A 97 3.44 -13.75 -7.01
N LYS A 98 3.37 -12.45 -6.70
CA LYS A 98 3.42 -11.96 -5.33
C LYS A 98 2.01 -11.78 -4.75
N PRO A 99 1.65 -12.49 -3.67
CA PRO A 99 0.40 -12.28 -2.96
C PRO A 99 0.47 -10.98 -2.13
N ARG A 100 -0.68 -10.34 -1.95
CA ARG A 100 -0.89 -9.21 -1.04
C ARG A 100 -2.19 -9.40 -0.31
N LEU A 101 -2.14 -9.32 1.02
CA LEU A 101 -3.34 -9.34 1.84
C LEU A 101 -3.98 -7.96 1.81
N THR A 102 -5.27 -7.90 1.49
CA THR A 102 -6.08 -6.68 1.54
C THR A 102 -7.12 -6.85 2.63
N THR A 103 -7.13 -5.93 3.59
CA THR A 103 -8.07 -5.94 4.73
C THR A 103 -8.63 -4.54 4.93
N ALA A 104 -9.87 -4.45 5.37
CA ALA A 104 -10.42 -3.23 5.99
C ALA A 104 -10.94 -3.51 7.40
N GLU A 105 -10.24 -4.36 8.14
CA GLU A 105 -10.50 -4.58 9.56
C GLU A 105 -10.20 -3.28 10.32
N PRO A 106 -11.24 -2.61 10.86
CA PRO A 106 -11.10 -1.32 11.48
C PRO A 106 -10.41 -1.41 12.84
N ASP A 107 -10.45 -2.56 13.51
CA ASP A 107 -9.96 -2.70 14.88
C ASP A 107 -8.43 -2.56 14.94
N LEU A 108 -7.70 -3.15 13.98
CA LEU A 108 -6.25 -2.98 13.82
C LEU A 108 -5.84 -1.54 13.50
N ILE A 109 -6.71 -0.76 12.85
CA ILE A 109 -6.45 0.65 12.51
C ILE A 109 -6.88 1.56 13.67
N LYS A 110 -7.98 1.25 14.35
CA LYS A 110 -8.56 2.08 15.40
C LYS A 110 -7.81 1.96 16.73
N GLU A 111 -7.36 0.76 17.09
CA GLU A 111 -6.70 0.53 18.39
C GLU A 111 -5.43 1.36 18.57
N GLY A 112 -4.66 1.59 17.50
CA GLY A 112 -3.47 2.45 17.55
C GLY A 112 -3.76 3.95 17.40
N TRP A 113 -4.75 4.32 16.59
CA TRP A 113 -4.94 5.72 16.18
C TRP A 113 -5.89 6.49 17.07
N VAL A 114 -6.99 5.87 17.50
CA VAL A 114 -8.05 6.59 18.22
C VAL A 114 -7.56 7.20 19.54
N PRO A 115 -6.78 6.48 20.38
CA PRO A 115 -6.26 7.06 21.62
C PRO A 115 -5.34 8.26 21.36
N GLU A 116 -4.45 8.17 20.37
CA GLU A 116 -3.53 9.27 20.01
C GLU A 116 -4.28 10.47 19.44
N VAL A 117 -5.26 10.25 18.54
CA VAL A 117 -6.10 11.32 17.99
C VAL A 117 -6.81 12.06 19.12
N VAL A 118 -7.43 11.34 20.06
CA VAL A 118 -8.13 11.95 21.20
C VAL A 118 -7.16 12.75 22.08
N ALA A 119 -6.05 12.14 22.50
CA ALA A 119 -5.09 12.78 23.39
C ALA A 119 -4.50 14.07 22.79
N ARG A 120 -4.14 14.06 21.50
CA ARG A 120 -3.57 15.25 20.83
C ARG A 120 -4.62 16.32 20.54
N SER A 121 -5.83 15.92 20.19
CA SER A 121 -6.93 16.87 20.00
C SER A 121 -7.27 17.59 21.31
N LEU A 122 -7.31 16.87 22.43
CA LEU A 122 -7.49 17.47 23.76
C LEU A 122 -6.38 18.47 24.07
N LYS A 123 -5.12 18.11 23.83
CA LYS A 123 -3.98 19.03 24.05
C LYS A 123 -4.07 20.29 23.19
N MET A 124 -4.53 20.18 21.94
CA MET A 124 -4.76 21.34 21.06
C MET A 124 -5.88 22.24 21.61
N LEU A 125 -6.99 21.65 22.07
CA LEU A 125 -8.10 22.39 22.67
C LEU A 125 -7.70 23.07 23.98
N GLU A 126 -6.90 22.42 24.82
CA GLU A 126 -6.33 23.02 26.04
C GLU A 126 -5.46 24.24 25.72
N LYS A 127 -4.63 24.15 24.68
CA LYS A 127 -3.83 25.29 24.18
C LYS A 127 -4.74 26.44 23.75
N TRP A 128 -5.79 26.17 22.99
CA TRP A 128 -6.76 27.19 22.58
C TRP A 128 -7.48 27.82 23.78
N GLU A 129 -7.83 27.04 24.80
CA GLU A 129 -8.46 27.58 26.01
C GLU A 129 -7.49 28.45 26.82
N GLN A 130 -6.20 28.08 26.88
CA GLN A 130 -5.16 28.92 27.48
C GLN A 130 -4.96 30.24 26.72
N GLU A 131 -4.93 30.19 25.38
CA GLU A 131 -4.83 31.37 24.53
C GLU A 131 -6.08 32.26 24.65
N ARG A 132 -7.26 31.67 24.77
CA ARG A 132 -8.52 32.37 25.03
C ARG A 132 -8.44 33.16 26.34
N GLY A 133 -7.84 32.59 27.39
CA GLY A 133 -7.58 33.29 28.65
C GLY A 133 -8.85 33.79 29.35
N GLY A 134 -9.95 33.04 29.24
CA GLY A 134 -11.24 33.38 29.86
C GLY A 134 -12.04 34.49 29.16
N ARG A 135 -11.62 34.97 27.98
CA ARG A 135 -12.38 35.92 27.17
C ARG A 135 -13.65 35.28 26.61
N ASP A 136 -14.75 36.03 26.50
CA ASP A 136 -15.99 35.50 25.91
C ASP A 136 -15.80 35.12 24.44
N GLU A 137 -14.99 35.89 23.70
CA GLU A 137 -14.69 35.69 22.28
C GLU A 137 -13.17 35.65 22.02
N PHE A 138 -12.74 34.81 21.08
CA PHE A 138 -11.34 34.73 20.63
C PHE A 138 -11.26 34.22 19.18
N GLU A 139 -10.24 34.66 18.44
CA GLU A 139 -9.97 34.21 17.07
C GLU A 139 -8.81 33.21 17.05
N VAL A 140 -8.92 32.15 16.23
CA VAL A 140 -7.89 31.13 16.07
C VAL A 140 -7.72 30.71 14.62
N GLU A 141 -6.47 30.46 14.21
CA GLU A 141 -6.16 29.91 12.90
C GLU A 141 -6.32 28.38 12.89
N VAL A 142 -7.55 27.91 12.69
CA VAL A 142 -7.91 26.48 12.78
C VAL A 142 -7.12 25.61 11.79
N ASN A 143 -6.91 26.06 10.56
CA ASN A 143 -6.31 25.24 9.50
C ASN A 143 -4.87 24.83 9.84
N LYS A 144 -4.07 25.79 10.31
CA LYS A 144 -2.67 25.56 10.70
C LYS A 144 -2.57 24.57 11.86
N ASP A 145 -3.40 24.73 12.88
CA ASP A 145 -3.38 23.84 14.05
C ASP A 145 -3.92 22.44 13.71
N LEU A 146 -4.91 22.31 12.83
CA LEU A 146 -5.35 21.01 12.30
C LEU A 146 -4.27 20.32 11.47
N TYR A 147 -3.53 21.07 10.65
CA TYR A 147 -2.41 20.52 9.88
C TYR A 147 -1.33 19.97 10.81
N ASN A 148 -0.92 20.75 11.81
CA ASN A 148 0.08 20.34 12.80
C ASN A 148 -0.39 19.12 13.62
N LEU A 149 -1.65 19.14 14.08
CA LEU A 149 -2.26 18.03 14.81
C LEU A 149 -2.24 16.74 13.98
N SER A 150 -2.70 16.82 12.72
CA SER A 150 -2.72 15.67 11.81
C SER A 150 -1.31 15.11 11.61
N ALA A 151 -0.33 15.99 11.43
CA ALA A 151 1.04 15.59 11.21
C ALA A 151 1.69 14.95 12.46
N GLU A 152 1.43 15.47 13.66
CA GLU A 152 1.87 14.87 14.92
C GLU A 152 1.28 13.47 15.15
N ILE A 153 -0.05 13.32 14.95
CA ILE A 153 -0.75 12.04 15.11
C ILE A 153 -0.16 11.01 14.13
N LEU A 154 -0.01 11.40 12.86
CA LEU A 154 0.54 10.53 11.84
C LEU A 154 1.97 10.09 12.18
N SER A 155 2.85 11.02 12.59
CA SER A 155 4.23 10.70 12.95
C SER A 155 4.32 9.69 14.08
N ARG A 156 3.61 9.94 15.18
CA ARG A 156 3.65 9.06 16.35
C ARG A 156 3.01 7.71 16.07
N THR A 157 1.88 7.68 15.38
CA THR A 157 1.15 6.42 15.19
C THR A 157 1.79 5.54 14.11
N ALA A 158 2.33 6.14 13.06
CA ALA A 158 2.98 5.38 11.98
C ALA A 158 4.44 5.01 12.31
N PHE A 159 5.16 5.86 13.06
CA PHE A 159 6.61 5.73 13.24
C PHE A 159 7.09 5.75 14.69
N GLY A 160 6.23 6.04 15.66
CA GLY A 160 6.62 6.20 17.07
C GLY A 160 7.46 7.45 17.35
N SER A 161 7.69 8.32 16.34
CA SER A 161 8.60 9.47 16.39
C SER A 161 7.88 10.82 16.38
N SER A 162 8.64 11.91 16.49
CA SER A 162 8.10 13.29 16.44
C SER A 162 7.76 13.74 15.00
N PHE A 163 6.98 14.82 14.86
CA PHE A 163 6.71 15.41 13.54
C PHE A 163 7.99 15.84 12.81
N GLU A 164 8.90 16.49 13.52
CA GLU A 164 10.15 17.00 12.96
C GLU A 164 11.05 15.86 12.45
N GLU A 165 11.12 14.74 13.15
CA GLU A 165 11.85 13.53 12.72
C GLU A 165 11.10 12.75 11.63
N GLY A 166 9.77 12.74 11.67
CA GLY A 166 8.91 11.98 10.75
C GLY A 166 8.77 12.61 9.36
N LYS A 167 9.09 13.90 9.19
CA LYS A 167 8.89 14.64 7.93
C LYS A 167 9.56 13.99 6.73
N LEU A 168 10.81 13.54 6.88
CA LEU A 168 11.53 12.83 5.81
C LEU A 168 10.78 11.54 5.42
N ILE A 169 10.31 10.78 6.41
CA ILE A 169 9.59 9.52 6.15
C ILE A 169 8.27 9.79 5.42
N PHE A 170 7.54 10.87 5.75
CA PHE A 170 6.34 11.25 4.99
C PHE A 170 6.62 11.55 3.53
N GLU A 171 7.65 12.36 3.26
CA GLU A 171 8.02 12.70 1.88
C GLU A 171 8.40 11.44 1.09
N LEU A 172 9.17 10.53 1.70
CA LEU A 172 9.51 9.23 1.10
C LEU A 172 8.26 8.36 0.85
N GLN A 173 7.34 8.31 1.82
CA GLN A 173 6.08 7.56 1.71
C GLN A 173 5.15 8.15 0.65
N GLU A 174 5.07 9.47 0.50
CA GLU A 174 4.26 10.12 -0.53
C GLU A 174 4.76 9.74 -1.93
N GLN A 175 6.08 9.79 -2.13
CA GLN A 175 6.68 9.36 -3.40
C GLN A 175 6.47 7.86 -3.65
N GLN A 176 6.60 7.04 -2.60
CA GLN A 176 6.33 5.60 -2.68
C GLN A 176 4.87 5.32 -3.05
N MET A 177 3.92 6.03 -2.45
CA MET A 177 2.48 5.92 -2.72
C MET A 177 2.17 6.28 -4.17
N ASN A 178 2.77 7.34 -4.71
CA ASN A 178 2.59 7.70 -6.13
C ASN A 178 3.10 6.58 -7.06
N LEU A 179 4.28 6.01 -6.79
CA LEU A 179 4.80 4.87 -7.56
C LEU A 179 3.92 3.61 -7.41
N ALA A 180 3.35 3.38 -6.23
CA ALA A 180 2.44 2.27 -5.97
C ALA A 180 1.12 2.45 -6.74
N TYR A 181 0.56 3.65 -6.71
CA TYR A 181 -0.65 4.01 -7.44
C TYR A 181 -0.47 3.84 -8.96
N GLN A 182 0.64 4.32 -9.51
CA GLN A 182 0.96 4.09 -10.92
C GLN A 182 1.12 2.60 -11.24
N ALA A 183 1.72 1.82 -10.34
CA ALA A 183 1.88 0.38 -10.53
C ALA A 183 0.52 -0.35 -10.52
N MET A 184 -0.40 0.03 -9.63
CA MET A 184 -1.77 -0.52 -9.58
C MET A 184 -2.56 -0.24 -10.86
N ARG A 185 -2.28 0.87 -11.54
CA ARG A 185 -2.89 1.27 -12.81
C ARG A 185 -2.15 0.76 -14.05
N SER A 186 -1.24 -0.19 -13.87
CA SER A 186 -0.42 -0.77 -14.95
C SER A 186 -0.48 -2.30 -14.97
N VAL A 187 -0.18 -2.89 -16.12
CA VAL A 187 -0.02 -4.35 -16.23
C VAL A 187 1.33 -4.73 -15.64
N TYR A 188 1.35 -5.77 -14.80
CA TYR A 188 2.61 -6.35 -14.36
C TYR A 188 3.36 -6.98 -15.54
N ILE A 189 4.62 -6.59 -15.74
CA ILE A 189 5.50 -7.20 -16.73
C ILE A 189 6.68 -7.84 -15.99
N PRO A 190 6.90 -9.17 -16.12
CA PRO A 190 8.05 -9.83 -15.52
C PRO A 190 9.37 -9.20 -15.94
N GLY A 191 10.34 -9.15 -15.02
CA GLY A 191 11.68 -8.62 -15.30
C GLY A 191 11.78 -7.10 -15.42
N PHE A 192 10.69 -6.40 -15.77
CA PHE A 192 10.70 -4.93 -15.95
C PHE A 192 11.11 -4.17 -14.70
N ARG A 193 10.90 -4.74 -13.50
CA ARG A 193 11.37 -4.15 -12.23
C ARG A 193 12.89 -3.98 -12.16
N PHE A 194 13.67 -4.75 -12.93
CA PHE A 194 15.14 -4.73 -12.93
C PHE A 194 15.74 -3.81 -14.00
N LEU A 195 14.94 -3.35 -14.96
CA LEU A 195 15.41 -2.44 -16.01
C LEU A 195 15.71 -1.06 -15.41
N PRO A 196 16.81 -0.38 -15.80
CA PRO A 196 17.23 0.89 -15.21
C PRO A 196 16.41 2.10 -15.74
N THR A 197 15.09 1.98 -15.75
CA THR A 197 14.16 3.07 -16.11
C THR A 197 14.16 4.16 -15.03
N LYS A 198 13.77 5.40 -15.39
CA LYS A 198 13.64 6.50 -14.43
C LYS A 198 12.77 6.10 -13.22
N LYS A 199 11.63 5.45 -13.46
CA LYS A 199 10.70 5.00 -12.40
C LYS A 199 11.33 3.94 -11.49
N ASN A 200 12.06 2.97 -12.04
CA ASN A 200 12.70 1.93 -11.22
C ASN A 200 13.87 2.48 -10.41
N ARG A 201 14.67 3.40 -10.98
CA ARG A 201 15.74 4.08 -10.24
C ARG A 201 15.19 4.85 -9.05
N THR A 202 14.10 5.59 -9.24
CA THR A 202 13.40 6.26 -8.12
C THR A 202 12.91 5.25 -7.09
N ARG A 203 12.28 4.15 -7.52
CA ARG A 203 11.83 3.09 -6.60
C ARG A 203 12.97 2.51 -5.77
N TRP A 204 14.11 2.17 -6.39
CA TRP A 204 15.25 1.61 -5.68
C TRP A 204 15.87 2.60 -4.70
N ARG A 205 15.98 3.87 -5.10
CA ARG A 205 16.44 4.93 -4.21
C ARG A 205 15.55 5.05 -2.98
N LEU A 206 14.24 5.15 -3.17
CA LEU A 206 13.27 5.24 -2.08
C LEU A 206 13.30 3.99 -1.19
N GLU A 207 13.39 2.79 -1.77
CA GLU A 207 13.51 1.54 -1.00
C GLU A 207 14.77 1.53 -0.11
N THR A 208 15.89 2.08 -0.58
CA THR A 208 17.11 2.25 0.21
C THR A 208 16.94 3.32 1.29
N GLU A 209 16.51 4.53 0.93
CA GLU A 209 16.34 5.64 1.88
C GLU A 209 15.36 5.30 3.01
N ILE A 210 14.25 4.62 2.70
CA ILE A 210 13.28 4.18 3.72
C ILE A 210 13.89 3.12 4.64
N ARG A 211 14.65 2.15 4.10
CA ARG A 211 15.30 1.14 4.93
C ARG A 211 16.29 1.78 5.88
N ASP A 212 17.17 2.63 5.34
CA ASP A 212 18.22 3.28 6.12
C ASP A 212 17.61 4.22 7.18
N SER A 213 16.47 4.87 6.90
CA SER A 213 15.73 5.68 7.88
C SER A 213 15.11 4.89 9.02
N LYS A 214 14.80 3.60 8.81
CA LYS A 214 14.25 2.71 9.85
C LYS A 214 15.33 2.14 10.75
N ASP A 215 16.54 1.97 10.23
CA ASP A 215 17.68 1.43 10.99
C ASP A 215 18.38 2.52 11.84
N ALA A 216 18.06 3.80 11.60
CA ALA A 216 18.62 4.95 12.32
C ALA A 216 17.83 5.39 13.56
N ASN A 217 16.62 4.85 13.78
CA ASN A 217 15.71 5.13 14.90
C ASN A 217 15.46 3.88 15.75
#